data_AF-A0A6J2KQD8-F1
#
_entry.id   AF-A0A6J2KQD8-F1
#
_cell.length_a   1.000
_cell.length_b   1.000
_cell.length_c   1.000
_cell.angle_alpha   90.00
_cell.angle_beta   90.00
_cell.angle_gamma   90.00
#
_symmetry.space_group_name_H-M   'P 1'
#
loop_
_entity.id
_entity.type
_entity.pdbx_description
1 polymer ?
#
loop_
_entity_poly.entity_id
_entity_poly.type
_entity_poly.pdbx_seq_one_letter_code
_entity_poly.pdbx_strand_id
1 'polypeptide(L)'
;MKRIIGLQARRKMRSQQVQKSQVKKIWDIPALLEAIPKLGAVIDLTNTDKYYKPEDVKAAGILHKKIIMPGRILPPENKVKEFMDAVDDFLGKDSDILLGVHCTHGLNRTGYMVCRYMRDRLGMSGKEAIKKFERARGYAIERIVYTSDLLKQNPAIDKERTNSKSATKRRHDFEYRSPLAEEYETETTRRRYR
;
A
#
# COMPACT_ATOMS: atom_id res chain seq x y z
N MET A 1 12.03 -8.60 -31.59
CA MET A 1 10.88 -9.00 -32.44
C MET A 1 10.13 -10.11 -31.72
N LYS A 2 9.01 -9.80 -31.03
CA LYS A 2 7.63 -10.10 -31.44
C LYS A 2 7.41 -11.55 -31.89
N ARG A 3 6.65 -12.31 -31.10
CA ARG A 3 5.60 -13.19 -31.61
C ARG A 3 4.44 -13.27 -30.60
N ILE A 4 3.36 -12.62 -31.02
CA ILE A 4 2.00 -12.69 -30.50
C ILE A 4 1.37 -13.94 -31.15
N ILE A 5 0.63 -14.74 -30.38
CA ILE A 5 -0.32 -15.69 -30.94
C ILE A 5 -1.61 -15.53 -30.14
N GLY A 6 -2.61 -14.90 -30.77
CA GLY A 6 -3.98 -14.86 -30.27
C GLY A 6 -4.73 -16.09 -30.79
N LEU A 7 -5.41 -16.79 -29.89
CA LEU A 7 -6.48 -17.71 -30.27
C LEU A 7 -7.80 -17.11 -29.78
N GLN A 8 -8.65 -16.67 -30.72
CA GLN A 8 -10.08 -16.55 -30.47
C GLN A 8 -10.72 -17.93 -30.66
N ALA A 9 -11.35 -18.45 -29.62
CA ALA A 9 -12.34 -19.52 -29.72
C ALA A 9 -13.68 -18.98 -29.23
N ARG A 10 -14.58 -18.67 -30.17
CA ARG A 10 -16.00 -18.47 -29.88
C ARG A 10 -16.60 -19.84 -29.57
N ARG A 11 -17.18 -20.03 -28.38
CA ARG A 11 -18.09 -21.15 -28.11
C ARG A 11 -19.24 -20.70 -27.20
N LYS A 12 -20.43 -21.18 -27.59
CA LYS A 12 -21.78 -20.77 -27.21
C LYS A 12 -22.04 -20.73 -25.69
N MET A 13 -22.84 -19.75 -25.29
CA MET A 13 -23.50 -19.65 -23.98
C MET A 13 -24.29 -20.93 -23.67
N ARG A 14 -23.98 -21.56 -22.54
CA ARG A 14 -24.91 -22.39 -21.78
C ARG A 14 -24.88 -21.91 -20.34
N SER A 15 -26.06 -21.53 -19.88
CA SER A 15 -26.40 -21.13 -18.52
C SER A 15 -26.07 -22.23 -17.51
N GLN A 16 -25.01 -22.01 -16.75
CA GLN A 16 -24.91 -22.54 -15.39
C GLN A 16 -24.52 -21.35 -14.52
N GLN A 17 -25.49 -20.93 -13.71
CA GLN A 17 -25.33 -19.94 -12.66
C GLN A 17 -24.43 -20.57 -11.60
N VAL A 18 -23.12 -20.60 -11.86
CA VAL A 18 -22.11 -21.02 -10.89
C VAL A 18 -22.10 -19.94 -9.81
N GLN A 19 -22.63 -20.28 -8.63
CA GLN A 19 -22.44 -19.49 -7.43
C GLN A 19 -20.93 -19.32 -7.23
N LYS A 20 -20.37 -18.18 -7.64
CA LYS A 20 -19.02 -17.77 -7.24
C LYS A 20 -19.10 -17.41 -5.76
N SER A 21 -19.05 -18.40 -4.88
CA SER A 21 -18.50 -18.18 -3.55
C SER A 21 -17.04 -17.81 -3.78
N GLN A 22 -16.75 -16.51 -3.85
CA GLN A 22 -15.37 -16.04 -3.78
C GLN A 22 -14.88 -16.42 -2.38
N VAL A 23 -14.21 -17.56 -2.27
CA VAL A 23 -13.47 -17.91 -1.06
C VAL A 23 -12.49 -16.76 -0.86
N LYS A 24 -12.77 -15.88 0.11
CA LYS A 24 -11.82 -14.85 0.54
C LYS A 24 -10.59 -15.63 1.01
N LYS A 25 -9.52 -15.59 0.22
CA LYS A 25 -8.23 -16.15 0.61
C LYS A 25 -7.88 -15.56 1.96
N ILE A 26 -7.76 -16.41 2.98
CA ILE A 26 -7.35 -16.00 4.32
C ILE A 26 -5.87 -15.62 4.22
N TRP A 27 -5.53 -14.44 4.72
CA TRP A 27 -4.16 -13.93 4.80
C TRP A 27 -3.74 -13.91 6.27
N ASP A 28 -3.46 -15.10 6.82
CA ASP A 28 -2.90 -15.28 8.16
C ASP A 28 -1.37 -15.36 8.11
N ILE A 29 -0.73 -15.51 9.28
CA ILE A 29 0.74 -15.56 9.39
C ILE A 29 1.34 -16.74 8.62
N PRO A 30 0.80 -17.98 8.70
CA PRO A 30 1.27 -19.09 7.87
C PRO A 30 1.20 -18.82 6.37
N ALA A 31 0.06 -18.33 5.85
CA ALA A 31 -0.09 -18.03 4.43
C ALA A 31 0.86 -16.90 3.96
N LEU A 32 1.15 -15.94 4.83
CA LEU A 32 2.13 -14.88 4.57
C LEU A 32 3.54 -15.43 4.41
N LEU A 33 3.95 -16.34 5.30
CA LEU A 33 5.28 -16.96 5.28
C LEU A 33 5.47 -17.90 4.10
N GLU A 34 4.43 -18.64 3.72
CA GLU A 34 4.44 -19.44 2.49
C GLU A 34 4.63 -18.56 1.24
N ALA A 35 3.94 -17.41 1.19
CA ALA A 35 4.04 -16.48 0.07
C ALA A 35 5.36 -15.70 0.05
N ILE A 36 5.97 -15.44 1.20
CA ILE A 36 7.17 -14.61 1.35
C ILE A 36 8.18 -15.30 2.29
N PRO A 37 8.87 -16.36 1.80
CA PRO A 37 9.74 -17.18 2.65
C PRO A 37 10.97 -16.46 3.21
N LYS A 38 11.34 -15.30 2.64
CA LYS A 38 12.44 -14.46 3.11
C LYS A 38 12.01 -13.35 4.07
N LEU A 39 10.75 -13.31 4.51
CA LEU A 39 10.26 -12.30 5.44
C LEU A 39 10.93 -12.49 6.81
N GLY A 40 11.84 -11.59 7.18
CA GLY A 40 12.57 -11.66 8.45
C GLY A 40 12.14 -10.62 9.48
N ALA A 41 11.45 -9.57 9.05
CA ALA A 41 10.96 -8.52 9.95
C ALA A 41 9.64 -7.89 9.46
N VAL A 42 8.84 -7.37 10.39
CA VAL A 42 7.59 -6.66 10.14
C VAL A 42 7.53 -5.38 10.97
N ILE A 43 7.23 -4.27 10.31
CA ILE A 43 6.79 -3.02 10.95
C ILE A 43 5.29 -2.85 10.76
N ASP A 44 4.56 -2.82 11.88
CA ASP A 44 3.12 -2.62 11.96
C ASP A 44 2.79 -1.15 12.27
N LEU A 45 2.17 -0.46 11.31
CA LEU A 45 1.77 0.94 11.41
C LEU A 45 0.29 1.12 11.84
N THR A 46 -0.39 0.05 12.24
CA THR A 46 -1.79 0.12 12.65
C THR A 46 -1.95 0.78 14.02
N ASN A 47 -3.11 1.39 14.25
CA ASN A 47 -3.50 1.98 15.52
C ASN A 47 -4.53 1.08 16.24
N THR A 48 -4.26 -0.23 16.24
CA THR A 48 -5.13 -1.26 16.84
C THR A 48 -4.35 -2.56 16.96
N ASP A 49 -4.67 -3.38 17.95
CA ASP A 49 -4.09 -4.72 18.15
C ASP A 49 -5.06 -5.85 17.77
N LYS A 50 -6.13 -5.52 17.05
CA LYS A 50 -7.24 -6.43 16.77
C LYS A 50 -7.03 -7.36 15.57
N TYR A 51 -6.00 -7.14 14.76
CA TYR A 51 -5.83 -7.86 13.49
C TYR A 51 -5.06 -9.18 13.64
N TYR A 52 -4.00 -9.18 14.43
CA TYR A 52 -3.21 -10.37 14.76
C TYR A 52 -2.43 -10.11 16.04
N LYS A 53 -1.96 -11.19 16.68
CA LYS A 53 -1.11 -11.11 17.87
C LYS A 53 0.36 -10.98 17.44
N PRO A 54 1.10 -9.95 17.87
CA PRO A 54 2.52 -9.83 17.59
C PRO A 54 3.33 -11.08 18.02
N GLU A 55 2.84 -11.80 19.02
CA GLU A 55 3.45 -13.03 19.54
C GLU A 55 3.47 -14.13 18.48
N ASP A 56 2.45 -14.24 17.63
CA ASP A 56 2.37 -15.26 16.57
C ASP A 56 3.43 -15.00 15.49
N VAL A 57 3.69 -13.73 15.18
CA VAL A 57 4.75 -13.29 14.25
C VAL A 57 6.14 -13.61 14.81
N LYS A 58 6.36 -13.29 16.09
CA LYS A 58 7.63 -13.55 16.78
C LYS A 58 7.90 -15.05 16.95
N ALA A 59 6.87 -15.83 17.26
CA ALA A 59 6.97 -17.29 17.39
C ALA A 59 7.39 -17.95 16.06
N ALA A 60 7.08 -17.33 14.92
CA ALA A 60 7.54 -17.76 13.61
C ALA A 60 8.96 -17.28 13.25
N GLY A 61 9.70 -16.70 14.19
CA GLY A 61 11.07 -16.22 13.99
C GLY A 61 11.18 -14.86 13.28
N ILE A 62 10.06 -14.13 13.12
CA ILE A 62 10.02 -12.84 12.45
C ILE A 62 10.15 -11.72 13.49
N LEU A 63 11.07 -10.78 13.28
CA LEU A 63 11.17 -9.58 14.11
C LEU A 63 9.91 -8.72 13.93
N HIS A 64 9.40 -8.13 15.02
CA HIS A 64 8.19 -7.33 14.97
C HIS A 64 8.36 -6.01 15.72
N LYS A 65 8.01 -4.90 15.06
CA LYS A 65 7.94 -3.57 15.66
C LYS A 65 6.58 -2.93 15.37
N LYS A 66 5.85 -2.56 16.42
CA LYS A 66 4.65 -1.74 16.29
C LYS A 66 4.98 -0.25 16.41
N ILE A 67 4.55 0.55 15.45
CA ILE A 67 4.63 2.01 15.46
C ILE A 67 3.22 2.55 15.27
N ILE A 68 2.57 2.89 16.38
CA ILE A 68 1.20 3.41 16.35
C ILE A 68 1.16 4.72 15.56
N MET A 69 0.52 4.68 14.40
CA MET A 69 0.46 5.79 13.46
C MET A 69 -0.90 6.50 13.54
N PRO A 70 -0.95 7.81 13.78
CA PRO A 70 -2.20 8.55 13.81
C PRO A 70 -2.89 8.49 12.44
N GLY A 71 -4.22 8.41 12.45
CA GLY A 71 -5.02 8.34 11.24
C GLY A 71 -5.21 9.72 10.62
N ARG A 72 -5.33 9.77 9.29
CA ARG A 72 -5.79 10.93 8.48
C ARG A 72 -4.92 12.20 8.56
N ILE A 73 -3.84 12.21 9.35
CA ILE A 73 -2.85 13.29 9.40
C ILE A 73 -1.50 12.83 8.81
N LEU A 74 -0.62 13.79 8.53
CA LEU A 74 0.77 13.50 8.19
C LEU A 74 1.46 12.82 9.39
N PRO A 75 2.18 11.70 9.18
CA PRO A 75 2.99 11.09 10.23
C PRO A 75 3.91 12.11 10.91
N PRO A 76 3.82 12.27 12.25
CA PRO A 76 4.69 13.17 13.00
C PRO A 76 6.18 12.79 12.85
N GLU A 77 7.09 13.76 12.86
CA GLU A 77 8.52 13.50 12.63
C GLU A 77 9.15 12.55 13.66
N ASN A 78 8.66 12.50 14.91
CA ASN A 78 9.13 11.51 15.88
C ASN A 78 8.76 10.07 15.45
N LYS A 79 7.61 9.87 14.83
CA LYS A 79 7.17 8.57 14.27
C LYS A 79 7.92 8.23 12.99
N VAL A 80 8.23 9.25 12.18
CA VAL A 80 9.13 9.10 11.02
C VAL A 80 10.50 8.62 11.48
N LYS A 81 11.10 9.29 12.48
CA LYS A 81 12.39 8.88 13.05
C LYS A 81 12.35 7.46 13.61
N GLU A 82 11.32 7.14 14.40
CA GLU A 82 11.13 5.79 14.97
C GLU A 82 11.09 4.71 13.87
N PHE A 83 10.46 5.01 12.73
CA PHE A 83 10.44 4.11 11.58
C PHE A 83 11.79 4.00 10.89
N MET A 84 12.50 5.12 10.67
CA MET A 84 13.83 5.09 10.04
C MET A 84 14.79 4.23 10.85
N ASP A 85 14.85 4.48 12.16
CA ASP A 85 15.72 3.75 13.08
C ASP A 85 15.37 2.25 13.05
N ALA A 86 14.08 1.89 13.09
CA ALA A 86 13.67 0.49 13.02
C ALA A 86 14.02 -0.20 11.68
N VAL A 87 13.90 0.51 10.55
CA VAL A 87 14.31 -0.03 9.24
C VAL A 87 15.82 -0.24 9.20
N ASP A 88 16.59 0.73 9.67
CA ASP A 88 18.06 0.67 9.71
C ASP A 88 18.53 -0.49 10.61
N ASP A 89 17.90 -0.66 11.77
CA ASP A 89 18.17 -1.76 12.71
C ASP A 89 17.85 -3.13 12.10
N PHE A 90 16.72 -3.27 11.40
CA PHE A 90 16.32 -4.55 10.81
C PHE A 90 17.10 -4.92 9.54
N LEU A 91 17.46 -3.94 8.71
CA LEU A 91 18.17 -4.21 7.46
C LEU A 91 19.69 -4.31 7.64
N GLY A 92 20.26 -3.73 8.71
CA GLY A 92 21.70 -3.79 8.97
C GLY A 92 22.56 -3.44 7.74
N LYS A 93 23.83 -3.87 7.71
CA LYS A 93 24.69 -3.66 6.54
C LYS A 93 24.61 -4.79 5.50
N ASP A 94 24.29 -6.02 5.92
CA ASP A 94 24.40 -7.22 5.08
C ASP A 94 23.23 -8.21 5.31
N SER A 95 22.03 -7.71 5.63
CA SER A 95 20.87 -8.58 5.86
C SER A 95 20.19 -8.95 4.54
N ASP A 96 20.10 -10.25 4.24
CA ASP A 96 19.37 -10.80 3.09
C ASP A 96 17.85 -10.96 3.35
N ILE A 97 17.35 -10.40 4.46
CA ILE A 97 15.95 -10.52 4.85
C ILE A 97 15.06 -9.51 4.12
N LEU A 98 13.80 -9.88 3.93
CA LEU A 98 12.76 -8.94 3.52
C LEU A 98 12.11 -8.33 4.76
N LEU A 99 11.96 -7.00 4.73
CA LEU A 99 11.21 -6.23 5.71
C LEU A 99 9.79 -5.95 5.18
N GLY A 100 8.79 -6.52 5.85
CA GLY A 100 7.39 -6.20 5.63
C GLY A 100 7.01 -4.89 6.34
N VAL A 101 6.28 -4.01 5.65
CA VAL A 101 5.68 -2.82 6.26
C VAL A 101 4.21 -2.81 5.91
N HIS A 102 3.34 -2.76 6.92
CA HIS A 102 1.90 -2.70 6.68
C HIS A 102 1.22 -1.65 7.54
N CYS A 103 0.09 -1.16 7.04
CA CYS A 103 -0.93 -0.51 7.85
C CYS A 103 -2.21 -1.33 7.69
N THR A 104 -3.40 -0.72 7.70
CA THR A 104 -4.64 -1.47 7.43
C THR A 104 -4.71 -1.99 5.98
N HIS A 105 -4.40 -1.12 5.01
CA HIS A 105 -4.51 -1.43 3.57
C HIS A 105 -3.16 -1.54 2.85
N GLY A 106 -2.07 -1.22 3.56
CA GLY A 106 -0.73 -1.22 2.97
C GLY A 106 -0.56 -0.19 1.84
N LEU A 107 -1.34 0.90 1.84
CA LEU A 107 -1.33 1.90 0.75
C LEU A 107 -0.79 3.25 1.22
N ASN A 108 -1.61 4.06 1.91
CA ASN A 108 -1.25 5.45 2.21
C ASN A 108 -0.13 5.60 3.26
N ARG A 109 -0.34 5.12 4.49
CA ARG A 109 0.69 5.24 5.56
C ARG A 109 1.94 4.46 5.21
N THR A 110 1.77 3.23 4.71
CA THR A 110 2.89 2.40 4.25
C THR A 110 3.68 3.09 3.15
N GLY A 111 3.01 3.55 2.09
CA GLY A 111 3.64 4.24 0.98
C GLY A 111 4.35 5.51 1.42
N TYR A 112 3.74 6.30 2.29
CA TYR A 112 4.38 7.49 2.84
C TYR A 112 5.69 7.15 3.57
N MET A 113 5.67 6.22 4.53
CA MET A 113 6.84 5.89 5.35
C MET A 113 7.96 5.27 4.51
N VAL A 114 7.62 4.35 3.60
CA VAL A 114 8.59 3.72 2.68
C VAL A 114 9.19 4.75 1.73
N CYS A 115 8.39 5.66 1.18
CA CYS A 115 8.90 6.73 0.33
C CYS A 115 9.75 7.75 1.09
N ARG A 116 9.38 8.09 2.33
CA ARG A 116 10.18 8.93 3.23
C ARG A 116 11.54 8.28 3.49
N TYR A 117 11.60 6.98 3.75
CA TYR A 117 12.87 6.26 3.94
C TYR A 117 13.74 6.30 2.69
N MET A 118 13.19 5.96 1.52
CA MET A 118 13.92 6.04 0.25
C MET A 118 14.47 7.45 -0.01
N ARG A 119 13.73 8.49 0.36
CA ARG A 119 14.17 9.87 0.19
C ARG A 119 15.26 10.27 1.17
N ASP A 120 15.00 10.07 2.46
CA ASP A 120 15.80 10.63 3.55
C ASP A 120 17.05 9.77 3.85
N ARG A 121 16.99 8.45 3.64
CA ARG A 121 18.11 7.52 3.88
C ARG A 121 18.83 7.09 2.61
N LEU A 122 18.11 6.91 1.50
CA LEU A 122 18.71 6.41 0.24
C LEU A 122 18.96 7.49 -0.81
N GLY A 123 18.69 8.77 -0.49
CA GLY A 123 18.96 9.91 -1.36
C GLY A 123 18.09 9.98 -2.61
N MET A 124 16.99 9.22 -2.68
CA MET A 124 16.10 9.20 -3.83
C MET A 124 15.22 10.45 -3.88
N SER A 125 14.88 10.95 -5.07
CA SER A 125 13.89 12.03 -5.15
C SER A 125 12.50 11.53 -4.72
N GLY A 126 11.69 12.40 -4.11
CA GLY A 126 10.32 12.03 -3.69
C GLY A 126 9.46 11.51 -4.84
N LYS A 127 9.64 12.06 -6.04
CA LYS A 127 8.95 11.62 -7.26
C LYS A 127 9.33 10.18 -7.65
N GLU A 128 10.62 9.84 -7.60
CA GLU A 128 11.08 8.49 -7.89
C GLU A 128 10.65 7.49 -6.82
N ALA A 129 10.70 7.89 -5.55
CA ALA A 129 10.26 7.09 -4.42
C ALA A 129 8.79 6.68 -4.57
N ILE A 130 7.90 7.66 -4.84
CA ILE A 130 6.48 7.41 -5.10
C ILE A 130 6.31 6.45 -6.28
N LYS A 131 6.95 6.73 -7.42
CA LYS A 131 6.82 5.90 -8.62
C LYS A 131 7.25 4.45 -8.38
N LYS A 132 8.33 4.23 -7.63
CA LYS A 132 8.80 2.87 -7.29
C LYS A 132 7.81 2.17 -6.36
N PHE A 133 7.33 2.84 -5.33
CA PHE A 133 6.35 2.28 -4.41
C PHE A 133 5.05 1.90 -5.14
N GLU A 134 4.46 2.80 -5.92
CA GLU A 134 3.19 2.56 -6.61
C GLU A 134 3.31 1.44 -7.63
N ARG A 135 4.43 1.37 -8.35
CA ARG A 135 4.71 0.27 -9.29
C ARG A 135 4.82 -1.07 -8.56
N ALA A 136 5.50 -1.11 -7.42
CA ALA A 136 5.66 -2.35 -6.64
C ALA A 136 4.35 -2.77 -5.96
N ARG A 137 3.59 -1.81 -5.43
CA ARG A 137 2.33 -2.04 -4.72
C ARG A 137 1.15 -2.33 -5.64
N GLY A 138 1.20 -1.83 -6.88
CA GLY A 138 0.13 -1.90 -7.88
C GLY A 138 -0.97 -0.84 -7.71
N TYR A 139 -0.82 0.09 -6.78
CA TYR A 139 -1.82 1.11 -6.46
C TYR A 139 -1.16 2.46 -6.15
N ALA A 140 -1.86 3.55 -6.45
CA ALA A 140 -1.38 4.90 -6.22
C ALA A 140 -1.57 5.33 -4.75
N ILE A 141 -0.67 6.17 -4.23
CA ILE A 141 -0.90 6.83 -2.94
C ILE A 141 -2.02 7.85 -3.13
N GLU A 142 -3.12 7.69 -2.41
CA GLU A 142 -4.35 8.47 -2.63
C GLU A 142 -4.43 9.74 -1.78
N ARG A 143 -3.69 9.79 -0.67
CA ARG A 143 -3.69 10.96 0.22
C ARG A 143 -2.77 12.04 -0.31
N ILE A 144 -3.35 13.10 -0.86
CA ILE A 144 -2.63 14.26 -1.43
C ILE A 144 -1.65 14.87 -0.42
N VAL A 145 -2.06 14.99 0.85
CA VAL A 145 -1.17 15.51 1.91
C VAL A 145 0.15 14.74 1.99
N TYR A 146 0.14 13.44 1.70
CA TYR A 146 1.35 12.60 1.72
C TYR A 146 2.20 12.80 0.48
N THR A 147 1.58 12.85 -0.71
CA THR A 147 2.33 13.04 -1.95
C THR A 147 2.89 14.46 -2.06
N SER A 148 2.15 15.49 -1.65
CA SER A 148 2.62 16.87 -1.60
C SER A 148 3.83 17.03 -0.68
N ASP A 149 3.78 16.47 0.53
CA ASP A 149 4.91 16.49 1.47
C ASP A 149 6.15 15.76 0.90
N LEU A 150 5.95 14.57 0.32
CA LEU A 150 7.03 13.81 -0.31
C LEU A 150 7.70 14.58 -1.46
N LEU A 151 6.92 15.34 -2.23
CA LEU A 151 7.38 16.18 -3.33
C LEU A 151 7.90 17.55 -2.88
N LYS A 152 7.84 17.88 -1.57
CA LYS A 152 8.14 19.21 -1.02
C LYS A 152 7.33 20.33 -1.68
N GLN A 153 6.09 20.02 -2.05
CA GLN A 153 5.15 20.96 -2.64
C GLN A 153 4.23 21.51 -1.55
N ASN A 154 3.97 22.82 -1.57
CA ASN A 154 2.97 23.41 -0.70
C ASN A 154 1.58 22.91 -1.15
N PRO A 155 0.79 22.22 -0.31
CA PRO A 155 -0.53 21.68 -0.70
C PRO A 155 -1.52 22.77 -1.14
N ALA A 156 -1.21 24.05 -0.94
CA ALA A 156 -2.00 25.19 -1.39
C ALA A 156 -2.01 25.42 -2.92
N ILE A 157 -1.20 24.72 -3.72
CA ILE A 157 -1.02 25.03 -5.16
C ILE A 157 -1.85 24.14 -6.11
N ASP A 158 -2.36 22.98 -5.69
CA ASP A 158 -3.04 22.05 -6.64
C ASP A 158 -4.58 22.10 -6.57
N LYS A 159 -5.19 23.30 -6.58
CA LYS A 159 -6.62 23.44 -6.88
C LYS A 159 -6.95 23.19 -8.37
N GLU A 160 -5.96 23.12 -9.25
CA GLU A 160 -6.16 22.89 -10.69
C GLU A 160 -6.22 21.41 -11.08
N ARG A 161 -5.72 20.50 -10.24
CA ARG A 161 -5.75 19.06 -10.57
C ARG A 161 -7.13 18.42 -10.41
N THR A 162 -8.05 19.10 -9.74
CA THR A 162 -9.46 18.70 -9.64
C THR A 162 -10.33 19.21 -10.79
N ASN A 163 -9.79 20.02 -11.71
CA ASN A 163 -10.58 20.62 -12.80
C ASN A 163 -10.08 20.34 -14.23
N SER A 164 -9.05 19.53 -14.43
CA SER A 164 -8.70 19.07 -15.78
C SER A 164 -9.59 17.89 -16.19
N LYS A 165 -10.79 18.20 -16.69
CA LYS A 165 -11.34 17.38 -17.78
C LYS A 165 -10.38 17.54 -18.97
N SER A 166 -9.99 16.39 -19.55
CA SER A 166 -9.28 16.22 -20.82
C SER A 166 -7.84 16.75 -20.93
N ALA A 167 -6.86 15.83 -20.84
CA ALA A 167 -5.87 15.61 -21.90
C ALA A 167 -4.88 14.48 -21.51
N THR A 168 -5.29 13.22 -21.63
CA THR A 168 -4.34 12.10 -21.77
C THR A 168 -4.63 11.34 -23.05
N LYS A 169 -3.69 11.52 -23.97
CA LYS A 169 -3.60 10.87 -25.26
C LYS A 169 -3.33 9.36 -25.01
N ARG A 170 -4.38 8.55 -25.21
CA ARG A 170 -4.40 7.11 -25.52
C ARG A 170 -3.22 6.27 -24.99
N ARG A 171 -3.38 5.63 -23.82
CA ARG A 171 -2.78 4.32 -23.49
C ARG A 171 -3.67 3.55 -22.52
N HIS A 172 -4.40 2.57 -23.05
CA HIS A 172 -5.12 1.47 -22.37
C HIS A 172 -5.77 1.85 -21.02
N ASP A 173 -7.06 2.23 -21.06
CA ASP A 173 -7.90 2.36 -19.88
C ASP A 173 -8.01 1.00 -19.17
N PHE A 174 -7.17 0.81 -18.15
CA PHE A 174 -7.53 0.02 -17.00
C PHE A 174 -8.14 1.02 -16.01
N GLU A 175 -9.46 1.01 -15.89
CA GLU A 175 -10.20 1.85 -14.94
C GLU A 175 -9.60 1.63 -13.54
N TYR A 176 -8.83 2.60 -13.04
CA TYR A 176 -8.20 2.48 -11.73
C TYR A 176 -9.28 2.48 -10.66
N ARG A 177 -9.57 1.29 -10.12
CA ARG A 177 -10.51 1.14 -9.01
C ARG A 177 -9.75 1.27 -7.69
N SER A 178 -10.04 2.33 -6.94
CA SER A 178 -9.47 2.54 -5.61
C SER A 178 -9.81 1.36 -4.69
N PRO A 179 -8.82 0.78 -4.00
CA PRO A 179 -9.07 -0.25 -2.99
C PRO A 179 -9.75 0.32 -1.73
N LEU A 180 -9.91 1.65 -1.62
CA LEU A 180 -10.59 2.33 -0.52
C LEU A 180 -12.02 2.79 -0.86
N ALA A 181 -12.51 2.53 -2.07
CA ALA A 181 -13.80 3.03 -2.55
C ALA A 181 -14.99 2.63 -1.66
N GLU A 182 -14.97 1.42 -1.08
CA GLU A 182 -16.06 0.90 -0.24
C GLU A 182 -16.16 1.61 1.12
N GLU A 183 -15.08 2.22 1.63
CA GLU A 183 -15.12 2.95 2.91
C GLU A 183 -15.85 4.29 2.78
N TYR A 184 -15.72 4.98 1.63
CA TYR A 184 -16.33 6.29 1.43
C TYR A 184 -17.86 6.23 1.47
N GLU A 185 -18.49 5.18 0.93
CA GLU A 185 -19.95 5.03 0.91
C GLU A 185 -20.56 4.74 2.29
N THR A 186 -19.84 3.99 3.14
CA THR A 186 -20.32 3.63 4.50
C THR A 186 -20.27 4.80 5.48
N GLU A 187 -19.36 5.77 5.28
CA GLU A 187 -19.24 6.94 6.15
C GLU A 187 -20.21 8.07 5.74
N THR A 188 -20.56 8.22 4.45
CA THR A 188 -21.66 9.11 4.01
C THR A 188 -23.02 8.63 4.49
N THR A 189 -23.26 7.31 4.53
CA THR A 189 -24.50 6.78 5.10
C THR A 189 -24.57 6.99 6.60
N ARG A 190 -23.48 6.79 7.35
CA ARG A 190 -23.45 7.05 8.80
C ARG A 190 -23.60 8.54 9.18
N ARG A 191 -23.15 9.47 8.34
CA ARG A 191 -23.35 10.92 8.56
C ARG A 191 -24.75 11.41 8.20
N ARG A 192 -25.51 10.70 7.36
CA ARG A 192 -26.90 11.06 7.00
C ARG A 192 -27.95 10.63 8.02
N TYR A 193 -27.58 9.80 9.00
CA TYR A 193 -28.49 9.29 10.05
C TYR A 193 -28.08 9.74 11.46
N ARG A 194 -27.43 10.89 11.60
CA ARG A 194 -27.18 11.56 12.89
C ARG A 194 -27.76 12.96 12.88
#